data_AF-A0A1S3ICB0-F1
#
_entry.id   AF-A0A1S3ICB0-F1
#
_cell.length_a   1.000
_cell.length_b   1.000
_cell.length_c   1.000
_cell.angle_alpha   90.00
_cell.angle_beta   90.00
_cell.angle_gamma   90.00
#
_symmetry.space_group_name_H-M   'P 1'
#
loop_
_entity.id
_entity.type
_entity.pdbx_description
1 polymer ?
#
loop_
_entity_poly.entity_id
_entity_poly.type
_entity_poly.pdbx_seq_one_letter_code
_entity_poly.pdbx_strand_id
1 'polypeptide(L)'
;MYGKTYGIYFFNSPSILTSDVDFLREVFVKQFSKFYQRAIPEFIDTENEEVGMLLAKGKRWKRLRLVSNPSFSTLKMKQVRMRMIVESKPFVKRINVVR
;
A
#
# COMPACT_ATOMS: atom_id res chain seq x y z
N MET A 1 -19.49 -3.93 -22.09
CA MET A 1 -19.75 -2.51 -21.73
C MET A 1 -18.45 -1.91 -21.19
N TYR A 2 -18.06 -0.74 -21.73
CA TYR A 2 -16.87 0.10 -21.46
C TYR A 2 -15.45 -0.45 -21.71
N GLY A 3 -15.23 -1.77 -21.69
CA GLY A 3 -13.91 -2.35 -21.95
C GLY A 3 -12.99 -2.35 -20.73
N LYS A 4 -11.70 -2.66 -20.92
CA LYS A 4 -10.75 -2.84 -19.80
C LYS A 4 -10.36 -1.53 -19.11
N THR A 5 -10.45 -0.39 -19.80
CA THR A 5 -10.05 0.93 -19.32
C THR A 5 -11.09 1.97 -19.71
N TYR A 6 -11.57 2.76 -18.76
CA TYR A 6 -12.54 3.82 -19.00
C TYR A 6 -12.40 4.95 -17.97
N GLY A 7 -12.91 6.13 -18.34
CA GLY A 7 -12.93 7.30 -17.47
C GLY A 7 -14.09 7.25 -16.49
N ILE A 8 -13.84 7.68 -15.25
CA ILE A 8 -14.84 7.89 -14.21
C ILE A 8 -14.57 9.24 -13.55
N TYR A 9 -15.57 9.80 -12.87
CA TYR A 9 -15.34 10.87 -11.91
C TYR A 9 -15.32 10.26 -10.51
N PHE A 10 -14.21 10.43 -9.79
CA PHE A 10 -14.14 10.12 -8.37
C PHE A 10 -14.41 11.40 -7.58
N PHE A 11 -15.63 11.52 -7.06
CA PHE A 11 -16.18 12.81 -6.60
C PHE A 11 -16.02 13.88 -7.70
N ASN A 12 -15.20 14.89 -7.47
CA ASN A 12 -14.99 16.00 -8.40
C ASN A 12 -13.70 15.85 -9.23
N SER A 13 -13.02 14.69 -9.13
CA SER A 13 -11.73 14.45 -9.78
C SER A 13 -11.88 13.47 -10.95
N PRO A 14 -11.60 13.88 -12.21
CA PRO A 14 -11.57 12.95 -13.33
C PRO A 14 -10.49 11.89 -13.11
N SER A 15 -10.87 10.63 -13.24
CA SER A 15 -10.05 9.48 -12.87
C SER A 15 -10.16 8.38 -13.93
N ILE A 16 -9.13 7.54 -14.04
CA ILE A 16 -9.11 6.40 -14.95
C ILE A 16 -9.33 5.14 -14.11
N LEU A 17 -10.34 4.34 -14.47
CA LEU A 17 -10.55 3.01 -13.93
C LEU A 17 -10.12 1.98 -14.96
N THR A 18 -9.22 1.08 -14.57
CA THR A 18 -8.64 0.10 -15.47
C THR A 18 -8.44 -1.26 -14.80
N SER A 19 -8.77 -2.31 -15.53
CA SER A 19 -8.46 -3.71 -15.23
C SER A 19 -7.37 -4.27 -16.15
N ASP A 20 -6.73 -3.41 -16.96
CA ASP A 20 -5.64 -3.79 -17.85
C ASP A 20 -4.32 -3.94 -17.07
N VAL A 21 -3.84 -5.18 -16.94
CA VAL A 21 -2.64 -5.52 -16.17
C VAL A 21 -1.37 -4.89 -16.76
N ASP A 22 -1.28 -4.75 -18.09
CA ASP A 22 -0.10 -4.19 -18.74
C ASP A 22 -0.01 -2.69 -18.47
N PHE A 23 -1.16 -2.00 -18.52
CA PHE A 23 -1.26 -0.60 -18.13
C PHE A 23 -0.94 -0.40 -16.65
N LEU A 24 -1.50 -1.24 -15.76
CA LEU A 24 -1.21 -1.19 -14.32
C LEU A 24 0.29 -1.39 -14.05
N ARG A 25 0.95 -2.31 -14.75
CA ARG A 25 2.40 -2.52 -14.63
C ARG A 25 3.20 -1.32 -15.12
N GLU A 26 2.78 -0.67 -16.21
CA GLU A 26 3.44 0.55 -16.70
C GLU A 26 3.39 1.65 -15.64
N VAL A 27 2.21 1.92 -15.06
CA VAL A 27 2.00 2.99 -14.07
C VAL A 27 2.67 2.67 -12.73
N PHE A 28 2.40 1.50 -12.15
CA PHE A 28 2.80 1.19 -10.77
C PHE A 28 4.20 0.62 -10.62
N VAL A 29 4.84 0.15 -11.71
CA VAL A 29 6.19 -0.43 -11.67
C VAL A 29 7.18 0.40 -12.48
N LYS A 30 6.96 0.51 -13.79
CA LYS A 30 7.95 1.13 -14.69
C LYS A 30 8.02 2.65 -14.51
N GLN A 31 6.87 3.32 -14.40
CA GLN A 31 6.76 4.77 -14.23
C GLN A 31 6.45 5.17 -12.78
N PHE A 32 6.77 4.32 -11.80
CA PHE A 32 6.45 4.58 -10.39
C PHE A 32 6.99 5.93 -9.89
N SER A 33 8.15 6.36 -10.39
CA SER A 33 8.76 7.65 -10.05
C SER A 33 7.93 8.87 -10.46
N LYS A 34 6.98 8.72 -11.39
CA LYS A 34 6.03 9.75 -11.84
C LYS A 34 4.68 9.62 -11.12
N PHE A 35 4.25 8.40 -10.78
CA PHE A 35 2.93 8.09 -10.22
C PHE A 35 2.96 7.63 -8.75
N TYR A 36 3.93 8.08 -7.96
CA TYR A 36 4.03 7.69 -6.54
C TYR A 36 2.99 8.36 -5.64
N GLN A 37 2.32 9.39 -6.14
CA GLN A 37 1.34 10.18 -5.40
C GLN A 37 0.02 9.41 -5.29
N ARG A 38 -0.40 9.10 -4.06
CA ARG A 38 -1.64 8.37 -3.78
C ARG A 38 -2.85 9.32 -3.87
N ALA A 39 -3.99 8.77 -4.31
CA ALA A 39 -5.30 9.39 -4.26
C ALA A 39 -5.80 9.47 -2.80
N ILE A 40 -5.17 10.33 -2.02
CA ILE A 40 -5.57 10.64 -0.65
C ILE A 40 -6.50 11.86 -0.71
N PRO A 41 -7.71 11.80 -0.13
CA PRO A 41 -8.66 12.89 -0.16
C PRO A 41 -8.05 14.23 0.26
N GLU A 42 -8.47 15.32 -0.40
CA GLU A 42 -7.93 16.66 -0.17
C GLU A 42 -8.24 17.20 1.23
N PHE A 43 -9.32 16.73 1.88
CA PHE A 43 -9.65 17.11 3.25
C PHE A 43 -8.68 16.55 4.30
N ILE A 44 -7.82 15.58 3.94
CA ILE A 44 -6.76 15.09 4.82
C ILE A 44 -5.59 16.06 4.69
N ASP A 45 -5.25 16.77 5.77
CA ASP A 45 -4.05 17.59 5.83
C ASP A 45 -2.81 16.68 5.83
N THR A 46 -2.31 16.41 4.63
CA THR A 46 -1.16 15.53 4.43
C THR A 46 0.18 16.22 4.62
N GLU A 47 0.17 17.54 4.85
CA GLU A 47 1.35 18.34 5.16
C GLU A 47 1.60 18.41 6.67
N ASN A 48 0.57 18.15 7.48
CA ASN A 48 0.67 17.98 8.93
C ASN A 48 1.79 16.99 9.34
N GLU A 49 2.61 17.41 10.30
CA GLU A 49 3.76 16.66 10.76
C GLU A 49 3.45 15.38 11.54
N GLU A 50 2.20 15.16 11.92
CA GLU A 50 1.74 13.99 12.67
C GLU A 50 1.29 12.84 11.73
N VAL A 51 1.13 13.11 10.44
CA VAL A 51 0.60 12.13 9.50
C VAL A 51 1.60 11.03 9.18
N GLY A 52 1.22 9.77 9.42
CA GLY A 52 2.04 8.60 9.15
C GLY A 52 2.25 8.32 7.65
N MET A 53 3.16 7.39 7.33
CA MET A 53 3.59 7.07 5.95
C MET A 53 2.43 6.71 5.00
N LEU A 54 1.32 6.18 5.52
CA LEU A 54 0.17 5.78 4.69
C LEU A 54 -0.55 6.97 4.04
N LEU A 55 -0.62 8.08 4.76
CA LEU A 55 -1.40 9.27 4.42
C LEU A 55 -0.50 10.47 4.04
N ALA A 56 0.81 10.39 4.27
CA ALA A 56 1.74 11.44 3.83
C ALA A 56 1.80 11.56 2.30
N LYS A 57 2.03 12.78 1.79
CA LYS A 57 2.25 13.07 0.36
C LYS A 57 3.67 13.60 0.08
N GLY A 58 4.04 13.66 -1.20
CA GLY A 58 5.22 14.39 -1.67
C GLY A 58 6.53 14.07 -0.95
N LYS A 59 7.27 15.12 -0.57
CA LYS A 59 8.58 15.03 0.09
C LYS A 59 8.52 14.30 1.44
N ARG A 60 7.45 14.52 2.23
CA ARG A 60 7.26 13.86 3.53
C ARG A 60 7.13 12.35 3.37
N TRP A 61 6.28 11.90 2.43
CA TRP A 61 6.16 10.48 2.11
C TRP A 61 7.50 9.87 1.68
N LYS A 62 8.25 10.58 0.82
CA LYS A 62 9.58 10.14 0.38
C LYS A 62 10.54 9.98 1.57
N ARG A 63 10.55 10.93 2.50
CA ARG A 63 11.35 10.86 3.75
C ARG A 63 10.94 9.68 4.63
N LEU A 64 9.65 9.54 4.94
CA LEU A 64 9.14 8.46 5.79
C LEU A 64 9.41 7.08 5.17
N ARG A 65 9.29 6.94 3.85
CA ARG A 65 9.63 5.72 3.13
C ARG A 65 11.12 5.41 3.23
N LEU A 66 11.99 6.39 3.05
CA LEU A 66 13.44 6.19 3.17
C LEU A 66 13.84 5.71 4.57
N VAL A 67 13.24 6.26 5.61
CA VAL A 67 13.51 5.88 7.01
C VAL A 67 12.95 4.50 7.35
N SER A 68 11.76 4.17 6.86
CA SER A 68 11.08 2.91 7.21
C SER A 68 11.53 1.70 6.38
N ASN A 69 11.94 1.89 5.12
CA ASN A 69 12.28 0.80 4.21
C ASN A 69 13.35 -0.18 4.77
N PRO A 70 14.42 0.28 5.46
CA PRO A 70 15.40 -0.63 6.07
C PRO A 70 14.84 -1.53 7.18
N SER A 71 13.68 -1.20 7.75
CA SER A 71 13.00 -2.05 8.74
C SER A 71 12.29 -3.25 8.11
N PHE A 72 12.06 -3.23 6.81
CA PHE A 72 11.40 -4.30 6.05
C PHE A 72 12.38 -5.10 5.18
N SER A 73 13.64 -5.22 5.61
CA SER A 73 14.61 -6.06 4.91
C SER A 73 14.25 -7.55 4.99
N THR A 74 14.72 -8.35 4.03
CA THR A 74 14.49 -9.79 3.98
C THR A 74 14.82 -10.50 5.30
N LEU A 75 15.93 -10.10 5.95
CA LEU A 75 16.35 -10.66 7.22
C LEU A 75 15.35 -10.36 8.34
N LYS A 76 14.96 -9.09 8.50
CA LYS A 76 13.98 -8.66 9.52
C LYS A 76 12.61 -9.32 9.28
N MET A 77 12.19 -9.40 8.02
CA MET A 77 10.93 -10.08 7.65
C MET A 77 10.96 -11.59 7.94
N LYS A 78 12.12 -12.25 7.77
CA LYS A 78 12.27 -13.66 8.16
C LYS A 78 12.13 -13.83 9.67
N GLN A 79 12.68 -12.93 10.48
CA GLN A 79 12.52 -12.95 11.93
C GLN A 79 11.06 -12.75 12.36
N VAL A 80 10.34 -11.78 11.75
CA VAL A 80 8.91 -11.57 12.02
C VAL A 80 8.09 -12.79 11.65
N ARG A 81 8.34 -13.41 10.48
CA ARG A 81 7.70 -14.66 10.07
C ARG A 81 7.86 -15.77 11.12
N MET A 82 9.08 -15.96 11.62
CA MET A 82 9.34 -16.99 12.64
C MET A 82 8.52 -16.75 13.90
N ARG A 83 8.43 -15.49 14.38
CA ARG A 83 7.58 -15.15 15.53
C ARG A 83 6.10 -15.39 15.25
N MET A 84 5.59 -14.94 14.10
CA MET A 84 4.19 -15.15 13.73
C MET A 84 3.81 -16.64 13.72
N ILE A 85 4.69 -17.51 13.20
CA ILE A 85 4.45 -18.96 13.21
C ILE A 85 4.36 -19.48 14.65
N VAL A 86 5.28 -19.09 15.53
CA VAL A 86 5.26 -19.53 16.94
C VAL A 86 3.97 -19.10 17.64
N GLU A 87 3.58 -17.84 17.51
CA GLU A 87 2.36 -17.28 18.13
C GLU A 87 1.07 -17.85 17.54
N SER A 88 1.10 -18.32 16.28
CA SER A 88 -0.07 -18.95 15.67
C SER A 88 -0.34 -20.37 16.19
N LYS A 89 0.67 -21.07 16.75
CA LYS A 89 0.53 -22.48 17.18
C LYS A 89 -0.55 -22.69 18.25
N PRO A 90 -0.66 -21.87 19.32
CA PRO A 90 -1.75 -22.00 20.28
C PRO A 90 -3.13 -21.79 19.67
N PHE A 91 -3.26 -20.83 18.74
CA PHE A 91 -4.51 -20.57 18.04
C PHE A 91 -4.95 -21.76 17.18
N VAL A 92 -4.03 -22.32 16.38
CA VAL A 92 -4.30 -23.52 15.56
C VAL A 92 -4.65 -24.72 16.43
N LYS A 93 -3.95 -24.92 17.56
CA LYS A 93 -4.26 -26.00 18.51
C LYS A 93 -5.69 -25.89 19.05
N ARG A 94 -6.16 -24.67 19.39
CA ARG A 94 -7.53 -24.46 19.87
C ARG A 94 -8.58 -24.81 18.81
N ILE A 95 -8.36 -24.43 17.56
CA ILE A 95 -9.28 -24.77 16.45
C ILE A 95 -9.40 -26.30 16.29
N ASN A 96 -8.30 -27.02 16.41
CA ASN A 96 -8.28 -28.47 16.20
C ASN A 96 -8.86 -29.28 17.37
N VAL A 97 -9.05 -28.68 18.55
CA VAL A 97 -9.66 -29.34 19.72
C VAL A 97 -11.19 -29.21 19.71
N VAL A 98 -11.73 -28.27 18.94
CA VAL A 98 -13.18 -28.05 18.79
C VAL A 98 -13.76 -28.88 17.63
N ARG A 99 -12.91 -29.66 16.94
CA ARG A 99 -13.30 -30.70 15.99
C ARG A 99 -13.21 -32.07 16.66
#